data_AF-A0A956WLE5-F1
#
_entry.id   AF-A0A956WLE5-F1
#
_cell.length_a   1.000
_cell.length_b   1.000
_cell.length_c   1.000
_cell.angle_alpha   90.00
_cell.angle_beta   90.00
_cell.angle_gamma   90.00
#
_symmetry.space_group_name_H-M   'P 1'
#
loop_
_entity.id
_entity.type
_entity.pdbx_description
1 polymer ?
#
loop_
_entity_poly.entity_id
_entity_poly.type
_entity_poly.pdbx_seq_one_letter_code
_entity_poly.pdbx_strand_id
1 'polypeptide(L)'
;MSWFSRNVTNIPAPMSPRVAKIFIALSLFTLALGFSAVFIYDGMTRFFYVVAFSAMSIANLLWAAGSLQRDPARSLQLRAAMRPFAFLMLATLPVAAWLVLFGQ
;
A
#
# COMPACT_ATOMS: atom_id res chain seq x y z
N MET A 1 6.86 3.34 -25.21
CA MET A 1 6.42 3.18 -23.80
C MET A 1 7.40 2.29 -23.04
N SER A 2 8.07 2.84 -22.01
CA SER A 2 9.05 2.14 -21.17
C SER A 2 8.41 0.98 -20.40
N TRP A 3 9.19 -0.03 -20.01
CA TRP A 3 8.77 -1.14 -19.14
C TRP A 3 8.09 -0.64 -17.85
N PHE A 4 8.64 0.45 -17.29
CA PHE A 4 8.12 1.12 -16.12
C PHE A 4 6.72 1.69 -16.35
N SER A 5 6.49 2.35 -17.49
CA SER A 5 5.17 2.84 -17.85
C SER A 5 4.16 1.69 -17.97
N ARG A 6 4.50 0.56 -18.61
CA ARG A 6 3.56 -0.57 -18.73
C ARG A 6 3.22 -1.20 -17.38
N ASN A 7 4.20 -1.41 -16.51
CA ASN A 7 3.97 -2.13 -15.24
C ASN A 7 3.47 -1.25 -14.10
N VAL A 8 3.80 0.05 -14.09
CA VAL A 8 3.32 0.98 -13.07
C VAL A 8 1.95 1.56 -13.42
N THR A 9 1.58 1.56 -14.71
CA THR A 9 0.25 2.03 -15.14
C THR A 9 -0.79 0.93 -15.28
N ASN A 10 -0.39 -0.33 -15.42
CA ASN A 10 -1.34 -1.44 -15.47
C ASN A 10 -2.00 -1.66 -14.11
N ILE A 11 -3.32 -1.54 -14.09
CA ILE A 11 -4.14 -1.88 -12.94
C ILE A 11 -3.96 -3.38 -12.68
N PRO A 12 -3.56 -3.80 -11.47
CA PRO A 12 -3.26 -5.20 -11.22
C PRO A 12 -4.51 -6.06 -11.43
N ALA A 13 -4.31 -7.29 -11.92
CA ALA A 13 -5.38 -8.25 -12.14
C ALA A 13 -6.15 -8.55 -10.83
N PRO A 14 -7.42 -8.97 -10.91
CA PRO A 14 -8.16 -9.34 -9.71
C PRO A 14 -7.55 -10.59 -9.06
N MET A 15 -7.47 -10.59 -7.74
CA MET A 15 -7.07 -11.76 -6.97
C MET A 15 -8.20 -12.80 -6.90
N SER A 16 -7.85 -14.06 -6.59
CA SER A 16 -8.86 -15.05 -6.20
C SER A 16 -9.56 -14.62 -4.90
N PRO A 17 -10.85 -14.95 -4.70
CA PRO A 17 -11.59 -14.51 -3.52
C PRO A 17 -10.98 -14.94 -2.18
N ARG A 18 -10.33 -16.12 -2.15
CA ARG A 18 -9.63 -16.61 -0.96
C ARG A 18 -8.44 -15.72 -0.63
N VAL A 19 -7.61 -15.40 -1.62
CA VAL A 19 -6.43 -14.54 -1.45
C VAL A 19 -6.83 -13.13 -1.07
N ALA A 20 -7.87 -12.57 -1.71
CA ALA A 20 -8.36 -11.24 -1.38
C ALA A 20 -8.79 -11.11 0.09
N LYS A 21 -9.51 -12.10 0.64
CA LYS A 21 -9.90 -12.10 2.06
C LYS A 21 -8.69 -12.15 3.01
N ILE A 22 -7.70 -12.98 2.68
CA ILE A 22 -6.44 -13.05 3.44
C ILE A 22 -5.72 -11.70 3.38
N PHE A 23 -5.63 -11.08 2.20
CA PHE A 23 -5.01 -9.77 2.02
C PHE A 23 -5.75 -8.68 2.79
N ILE A 24 -7.08 -8.71 2.89
CA ILE A 24 -7.83 -7.77 3.73
C ILE A 24 -7.39 -7.90 5.19
N ALA A 25 -7.38 -9.13 5.73
CA ALA A 25 -6.97 -9.37 7.12
C ALA A 25 -5.52 -8.91 7.37
N LEU A 26 -4.59 -9.30 6.49
CA LEU A 26 -3.19 -8.89 6.57
C LEU A 26 -3.03 -7.38 6.45
N SER A 27 -3.78 -6.71 5.58
CA SER A 27 -3.66 -5.26 5.40
C SER A 27 -4.19 -4.48 6.60
N LEU A 28 -5.27 -4.94 7.23
CA LEU A 28 -5.77 -4.35 8.47
C LEU A 28 -4.76 -4.55 9.61
N PHE A 29 -4.14 -5.74 9.68
CA PHE A 29 -3.08 -6.01 10.63
C PHE A 29 -1.85 -5.12 10.40
N THR A 30 -1.38 -5.00 9.17
CA THR A 30 -0.26 -4.11 8.80
C THR A 30 -0.60 -2.65 9.06
N LEU A 31 -1.85 -2.23 8.88
CA LEU A 31 -2.29 -0.87 9.22
C LEU A 31 -2.16 -0.62 10.72
N ALA A 32 -2.63 -1.56 11.55
CA ALA A 32 -2.48 -1.48 13.00
C ALA A 32 -1.01 -1.44 13.43
N LEU A 33 -0.15 -2.26 12.81
CA LEU A 33 1.30 -2.20 13.01
C LEU A 33 1.89 -0.86 12.54
N GLY A 34 1.44 -0.32 11.42
CA GLY A 34 1.86 1.00 10.92
C GLY A 34 1.53 2.12 11.90
N PHE A 35 0.36 2.06 12.56
CA PHE A 35 0.04 2.97 13.66
C PHE A 35 0.91 2.74 14.89
N SER A 36 1.32 1.51 15.18
CA SER A 36 2.24 1.24 16.31
C SER A 36 3.61 1.90 16.13
N ALA A 37 4.04 2.18 14.88
CA ALA A 37 5.26 2.92 14.59
C ALA A 37 5.29 4.32 15.22
N VAL A 38 4.13 4.89 15.56
CA VAL A 38 4.02 6.15 16.32
C VAL A 38 4.71 6.08 17.67
N PHE A 39 4.71 4.90 18.30
CA PHE A 39 5.27 4.67 19.63
C PHE A 39 6.71 4.15 19.61
N ILE A 40 7.21 3.69 18.46
CA ILE A 40 8.52 3.02 18.34
C ILE A 40 9.59 3.97 17.77
N TYR A 41 9.21 4.89 16.90
CA TYR A 41 10.14 5.79 16.22
C TYR A 41 9.93 7.24 16.63
N ASP A 42 10.99 8.04 16.53
CA ASP A 42 10.97 9.47 16.79
C ASP A 42 11.15 10.30 15.49
N GLY A 43 10.80 11.59 15.59
CA GLY A 43 11.08 12.58 14.56
C GLY A 43 10.49 12.27 13.18
N MET A 44 11.27 12.56 12.13
CA MET A 44 10.86 12.37 10.74
C MET A 44 10.73 10.90 10.35
N THR A 45 11.53 10.01 10.96
CA THR A 45 11.48 8.57 10.74
C THR A 45 10.09 8.01 11.07
N ARG A 46 9.51 8.44 12.20
CA ARG A 46 8.13 8.11 12.57
C ARG A 46 7.13 8.49 11.50
N PHE A 47 7.19 9.74 11.05
CA PHE A 47 6.26 10.26 10.05
C PHE A 47 6.31 9.43 8.76
N PHE A 48 7.52 9.19 8.22
CA PHE A 48 7.65 8.44 6.98
C PHE A 48 7.24 6.97 7.11
N TYR A 49 7.51 6.31 8.24
CA TYR A 49 7.02 4.93 8.45
C TYR A 49 5.50 4.86 8.56
N VAL A 50 4.88 5.73 9.35
CA VAL A 50 3.41 5.75 9.49
C VAL A 50 2.75 5.97 8.14
N VAL A 51 3.26 6.93 7.35
CA VAL A 51 2.75 7.21 6.00
C VAL A 51 2.98 6.01 5.07
N ALA A 52 4.18 5.43 5.05
CA ALA A 52 4.51 4.30 4.18
C ALA A 52 3.64 3.06 4.48
N PHE A 53 3.54 2.65 5.74
CA PHE A 53 2.75 1.49 6.14
C PHE A 53 1.24 1.71 5.96
N SER A 54 0.74 2.92 6.22
CA SER A 54 -0.66 3.26 5.97
C SER A 54 -0.97 3.22 4.48
N ALA A 55 -0.12 3.82 3.66
CA ALA A 55 -0.28 3.83 2.21
C ALA A 55 -0.21 2.41 1.62
N MET A 56 0.73 1.57 2.08
CA MET A 56 0.80 0.16 1.71
C MET A 56 -0.49 -0.59 2.04
N SER A 57 -0.98 -0.41 3.27
CA SER A 57 -2.17 -1.11 3.77
C SER A 57 -3.42 -0.69 3.02
N ILE A 58 -3.60 0.61 2.75
CA ILE A 58 -4.71 1.13 1.96
C ILE A 58 -4.63 0.62 0.51
N ALA A 59 -3.44 0.62 -0.10
CA ALA A 59 -3.25 0.10 -1.45
C ALA A 59 -3.67 -1.37 -1.56
N ASN A 60 -3.23 -2.19 -0.60
CA ASN A 60 -3.58 -3.61 -0.54
C ASN A 60 -5.07 -3.84 -0.26
N LEU A 61 -5.70 -3.03 0.60
CA LEU A 61 -7.14 -3.07 0.85
C LEU A 61 -7.94 -2.74 -0.40
N LEU A 62 -7.56 -1.70 -1.14
CA LEU A 62 -8.23 -1.29 -2.38
C LEU A 62 -8.11 -2.37 -3.45
N TRP A 63 -6.94 -2.99 -3.57
CA TRP A 63 -6.75 -4.10 -4.50
C TRP A 63 -7.60 -5.32 -4.12
N ALA A 64 -7.59 -5.71 -2.86
CA ALA A 64 -8.33 -6.87 -2.36
C ALA A 64 -9.85 -6.64 -2.41
N ALA A 65 -10.34 -5.48 -1.96
CA ALA A 65 -11.75 -5.11 -2.03
C ALA A 65 -12.23 -5.01 -3.49
N GLY A 66 -11.43 -4.41 -4.37
CA GLY A 66 -11.72 -4.38 -5.81
C GLY A 66 -11.75 -5.78 -6.45
N SER A 67 -10.96 -6.73 -5.94
CA SER A 67 -10.97 -8.13 -6.39
C SER A 67 -12.21 -8.92 -5.94
N LEU A 68 -12.92 -8.45 -4.91
CA LEU A 68 -14.16 -9.07 -4.42
C LEU A 68 -15.43 -8.44 -5.01
N GLN A 69 -15.30 -7.35 -5.78
CA GLN A 69 -16.45 -6.71 -6.43
C GLN A 69 -17.02 -7.60 -7.53
N ARG A 70 -18.36 -7.71 -7.55
CA ARG A 70 -19.10 -8.41 -8.61
C ARG A 70 -19.22 -7.57 -9.89
N ASP A 71 -19.27 -6.25 -9.74
CA ASP A 71 -19.33 -5.30 -10.86
C ASP A 71 -17.92 -5.07 -11.42
N PRO A 72 -17.65 -5.40 -12.70
CA PRO A 72 -16.35 -5.21 -13.34
C PRO A 72 -15.87 -3.75 -13.34
N ALA A 73 -16.77 -2.78 -13.50
CA ALA A 73 -16.41 -1.38 -13.55
C ALA A 73 -15.96 -0.87 -12.18
N ARG A 74 -16.71 -1.20 -11.12
CA ARG A 74 -16.33 -0.89 -9.72
C ARG A 74 -15.06 -1.63 -9.29
N SER A 75 -14.90 -2.89 -9.72
CA SER A 75 -13.66 -3.66 -9.49
C SER A 75 -12.45 -2.92 -10.04
N LEU A 76 -12.54 -2.44 -11.28
CA LEU A 76 -11.44 -1.73 -11.93
C LEU A 76 -11.17 -0.37 -11.28
N GLN A 77 -12.21 0.38 -10.91
CA GLN A 77 -12.06 1.66 -10.22
C GLN A 77 -11.35 1.52 -8.86
N LEU A 78 -11.76 0.57 -8.02
CA LEU A 78 -11.12 0.34 -6.73
C LEU A 78 -9.66 -0.10 -6.88
N ARG A 79 -9.38 -1.01 -7.82
CA ARG A 79 -8.00 -1.42 -8.12
C ARG A 79 -7.17 -0.30 -8.72
N ALA A 80 -7.76 0.62 -9.48
CA ALA A 80 -7.07 1.80 -9.98
C ALA A 80 -6.76 2.81 -8.86
N ALA A 81 -7.68 2.94 -7.89
CA ALA A 81 -7.55 3.87 -6.76
C ALA A 81 -6.38 3.52 -5.83
N MET A 82 -5.84 2.29 -5.88
CA MET A 82 -4.65 1.92 -5.09
C MET A 82 -3.38 2.66 -5.52
N ARG A 83 -3.32 3.13 -6.77
CA ARG A 83 -2.10 3.68 -7.41
C ARG A 83 -1.48 4.86 -6.66
N PRO A 84 -2.23 5.92 -6.27
CA PRO A 84 -1.65 7.00 -5.48
C PRO A 84 -1.04 6.52 -4.16
N PHE A 85 -1.65 5.53 -3.51
CA PHE A 85 -1.14 4.97 -2.25
C PHE A 85 0.10 4.10 -2.47
N ALA A 86 0.12 3.28 -3.52
CA ALA A 86 1.31 2.52 -3.89
C ALA A 86 2.49 3.44 -4.23
N PHE A 87 2.23 4.55 -4.94
CA PHE A 87 3.24 5.56 -5.23
C PHE A 87 3.73 6.26 -3.96
N LEU A 88 2.81 6.67 -3.09
CA LEU A 88 3.14 7.29 -1.80
C LEU A 88 3.99 6.36 -0.94
N MET A 89 3.65 5.07 -0.86
CA MET A 89 4.47 4.07 -0.17
C MET A 89 5.86 3.95 -0.80
N LEU A 90 5.96 3.79 -2.13
CA LEU A 90 7.25 3.68 -2.82
C LEU A 90 8.13 4.92 -2.64
N ALA A 91 7.53 6.12 -2.51
CA ALA A 91 8.26 7.35 -2.27
C ALA A 91 8.72 7.49 -0.81
N THR A 92 7.91 7.05 0.15
CA THR A 92 8.15 7.30 1.58
C THR A 92 8.95 6.20 2.27
N LEU A 93 8.82 4.94 1.85
CA LEU A 93 9.51 3.81 2.46
C LEU A 93 11.05 3.89 2.33
N PRO A 94 11.64 4.24 1.17
CA PRO A 94 13.09 4.39 1.06
C PRO A 94 13.62 5.55 1.91
N VAL A 95 12.85 6.64 2.03
CA VAL A 95 13.20 7.78 2.88
C VAL A 95 13.19 7.38 4.35
N ALA A 96 12.16 6.64 4.80
CA ALA A 96 12.13 6.08 6.15
C ALA A 96 13.35 5.19 6.42
N ALA A 97 13.67 4.28 5.49
CA ALA A 97 14.82 3.39 5.60
C ALA A 97 16.16 4.15 5.62
N TRP A 98 16.31 5.17 4.78
CA TRP A 98 17.49 6.03 4.77
C TRP A 98 17.70 6.74 6.10
N LEU A 99 16.63 7.32 6.67
CA LEU A 99 16.69 8.01 7.95
C LEU A 99 17.09 7.07 9.10
N VAL A 100 16.65 5.81 9.08
CA VAL A 100 17.07 4.81 10.06
C VAL A 100 18.55 4.46 9.91
N LEU A 101 19.02 4.29 8.68
CA LEU A 101 20.38 3.79 8.41
C LEU A 101 21.45 4.88 8.53
N PHE A 102 21.12 6.12 8.18
CA PHE A 102 22.10 7.21 8.00
C PHE A 102 21.70 8.52 8.69
N GLY A 103 20.48 8.65 9.19
CA GLY A 103 19.94 9.89 9.75
C GLY A 103 20.30 10.14 11.21
N GLN A 104 21.48 9.71 11.66
CA GLN A 104 22.02 10.10 12.97
C GLN A 104 22.38 11.59 13.00
#